data_AF-A0A832G9F2-F1
#
_entry.id   AF-A0A832G9F2-F1
#
_cell.length_a   1.000
_cell.length_b   1.000
_cell.length_c   1.000
_cell.angle_alpha   90.00
_cell.angle_beta   90.00
_cell.angle_gamma   90.00
#
_symmetry.space_group_name_H-M   'P 1'
#
loop_
_entity.id
_entity.type
_entity.pdbx_description
1 polymer ?
#
loop_
_entity_poly.entity_id
_entity_poly.type
_entity_poly.pdbx_seq_one_letter_code
_entity_poly.pdbx_strand_id
1 'polypeptide(L)'
;MLIEQIHYATTSKYNFPLTLNGERLPKKFIELSLNSMSEIREKCFQPWLDIAGPPIERAEEQENVIEIYSRDAPLLISPLEPIPDGTPIIAVDASSIKIGETESGIICAVRGAVVWSERRRYRYLRLGPFPFHITEENKRDILNLLGDSLPLLFGSNLSFMIEIQMRLCGTLERWIQSVIAASVSDSIILWDGT
;
A
#
# COMPACT_ATOMS: atom_id res chain seq x y z
N MET A 1 10.86 3.70 30.27
CA MET A 1 10.82 3.09 28.93
C MET A 1 10.95 4.23 27.93
N LEU A 2 12.17 4.52 27.46
CA LEU A 2 12.43 5.61 26.50
C LEU A 2 12.07 5.08 25.12
N ILE A 3 11.13 5.74 24.44
CA ILE A 3 10.88 5.47 23.02
C ILE A 3 12.01 6.18 22.26
N GLU A 4 13.06 5.44 21.90
CA GLU A 4 14.09 5.95 20.99
C GLU A 4 13.47 6.17 19.61
N GLN A 5 13.64 7.38 19.10
CA GLN A 5 13.24 7.76 17.76
C GLN A 5 14.10 6.99 16.77
N ILE A 6 13.48 6.09 15.99
CA ILE A 6 14.17 5.31 14.97
C ILE A 6 14.78 6.30 13.96
N HIS A 7 16.11 6.43 13.96
CA HIS A 7 16.81 7.24 12.97
C HIS A 7 16.57 6.63 11.58
N TYR A 8 15.65 7.23 10.82
CA TYR A 8 15.47 6.92 9.41
C TYR A 8 16.72 7.36 8.65
N ALA A 9 17.62 6.42 8.36
CA ALA A 9 18.63 6.65 7.34
C ALA A 9 17.93 6.87 5.99
N THR A 10 18.12 8.04 5.39
CA THR A 10 17.70 8.33 4.02
C THR A 10 18.48 7.41 3.09
N THR A 11 17.81 6.43 2.50
CA THR A 11 18.45 5.57 1.50
C THR A 11 18.77 6.43 0.28
N SER A 12 20.05 6.53 -0.09
CA SER A 12 20.54 7.38 -1.18
C SER A 12 20.07 6.98 -2.59
N LYS A 13 19.33 5.86 -2.70
CA LYS A 13 18.83 5.32 -3.97
C LYS A 13 17.41 4.79 -3.77
N TYR A 14 16.54 5.10 -4.73
CA TYR A 14 15.26 4.41 -4.92
C TYR A 14 15.56 2.91 -5.07
N ASN A 15 15.17 2.11 -4.08
CA ASN A 15 15.29 0.66 -4.15
C ASN A 15 14.07 0.14 -4.90
N PHE A 16 14.17 0.05 -6.23
CA PHE A 16 13.27 -0.79 -7.00
C PHE A 16 13.78 -2.24 -6.86
N PRO A 17 13.03 -3.17 -6.27
CA PRO A 17 13.42 -4.57 -6.29
C PRO A 17 13.40 -5.04 -7.74
N LEU A 18 14.57 -5.42 -8.24
CA LEU A 18 14.77 -5.91 -9.60
C LEU A 18 14.16 -7.29 -9.84
N THR A 19 13.72 -8.00 -8.79
CA THR A 19 13.27 -9.39 -8.88
C THR A 19 12.12 -9.70 -7.93
N LEU A 20 10.91 -9.30 -8.31
CA LEU A 20 9.69 -10.02 -7.94
C LEU A 20 9.17 -10.62 -9.25
N ASN A 21 9.52 -11.88 -9.51
CA ASN A 21 9.08 -12.60 -10.70
C ASN A 21 7.59 -12.95 -10.52
N GLY A 22 6.71 -12.02 -10.90
CA GLY A 22 5.28 -12.23 -10.83
C GLY A 22 4.49 -10.93 -10.91
N GLU A 23 3.59 -10.91 -11.90
CA GLU A 23 2.52 -9.92 -12.13
C GLU A 23 2.94 -8.58 -12.75
N ARG A 24 2.09 -8.07 -13.66
CA ARG A 24 2.34 -6.93 -14.56
C ARG A 24 2.27 -5.56 -13.88
N LEU A 25 1.74 -5.49 -12.66
CA LEU A 25 1.44 -4.24 -11.95
C LEU A 25 2.66 -3.34 -11.66
N PRO A 26 3.83 -3.83 -11.19
CA PRO A 26 4.90 -2.95 -10.73
C PRO A 26 5.45 -2.06 -11.85
N LYS A 27 5.53 -2.53 -13.10
CA LYS A 27 6.00 -1.70 -14.22
C LYS A 27 5.05 -0.53 -14.48
N LYS A 28 3.76 -0.80 -14.64
CA LYS A 28 2.76 0.25 -14.90
C LYS A 28 2.63 1.21 -13.72
N PHE A 29 2.72 0.70 -12.48
CA PHE A 29 2.67 1.52 -11.26
C PHE A 29 3.88 2.47 -11.18
N ILE A 30 5.07 1.99 -11.51
CA ILE A 30 6.29 2.81 -11.58
C ILE A 30 6.19 3.82 -12.72
N GLU A 31 5.75 3.40 -13.91
CA GLU A 31 5.58 4.29 -15.07
C GLU A 31 4.58 5.41 -14.76
N LEU A 32 3.43 5.10 -14.15
CA LEU A 32 2.45 6.09 -13.73
C LEU A 32 3.03 7.08 -12.71
N SER A 33 3.79 6.58 -11.73
CA SER A 33 4.51 7.42 -10.75
C SER A 33 5.46 8.39 -11.43
N LEU A 34 6.30 7.90 -12.36
CA LEU A 34 7.26 8.74 -13.08
C LEU A 34 6.59 9.73 -14.03
N ASN A 35 5.60 9.28 -14.80
CA ASN A 35 4.91 10.09 -15.79
C ASN A 35 4.12 11.22 -15.13
N SER A 36 3.33 10.91 -14.09
CA SER A 36 2.57 11.93 -13.35
C SER A 36 3.47 13.03 -12.79
N MET A 37 4.64 12.67 -12.25
CA MET A 37 5.59 13.64 -11.73
C MET A 37 6.30 14.47 -12.81
N SER A 38 6.45 13.93 -14.03
CA SER A 38 7.12 14.63 -15.15
C SER A 38 6.31 15.82 -15.71
N GLU A 39 5.02 15.86 -15.39
CA GLU A 39 4.09 16.93 -15.81
C GLU A 39 4.19 18.17 -14.90
N ILE A 40 4.90 18.08 -13.78
CA ILE A 40 5.13 19.21 -12.86
C ILE A 40 6.19 20.13 -13.47
N ARG A 41 5.74 21.09 -14.29
CA ARG A 41 6.57 22.17 -14.84
C ARG A 41 6.19 23.49 -14.16
N GLU A 42 6.98 23.90 -13.17
CA GLU A 42 7.05 25.26 -12.60
C GLU A 42 5.76 25.86 -12.00
N LYS A 43 4.96 25.09 -11.26
CA LYS A 43 3.74 25.60 -10.59
C LYS A 43 3.93 25.84 -9.09
N CYS A 44 3.10 26.73 -8.54
CA CYS A 44 3.02 27.02 -7.12
C CYS A 44 2.80 25.71 -6.34
N PHE A 45 3.81 25.30 -5.56
CA PHE A 45 3.75 24.14 -4.69
C PHE A 45 3.52 24.60 -3.26
N GLN A 46 2.45 24.10 -2.65
CA GLN A 46 2.15 24.32 -1.24
C GLN A 46 2.43 23.03 -0.47
N PRO A 47 3.51 22.96 0.32
CA PRO A 47 3.78 21.80 1.15
C PRO A 47 2.61 21.53 2.10
N TRP A 48 2.32 20.25 2.32
CA TRP A 48 1.39 19.85 3.37
C TRP A 48 2.10 19.92 4.72
N LEU A 49 1.89 21.01 5.47
CA LEU A 49 2.51 21.20 6.79
C LEU A 49 1.75 20.51 7.93
N ASP A 50 0.51 20.07 7.71
CA ASP A 50 -0.31 19.47 8.76
C ASP A 50 -0.10 17.95 8.85
N ILE A 51 1.02 17.56 9.44
CA ILE A 51 1.35 16.16 9.76
C ILE A 51 0.47 15.65 10.93
N ALA A 52 -0.25 16.54 11.62
CA ALA A 52 -1.06 16.24 12.81
C ALA A 52 -2.58 16.18 12.56
N GLY A 53 -3.02 16.33 11.31
CA GLY A 53 -4.41 16.07 10.92
C GLY A 53 -4.80 14.61 11.20
N PRO A 54 -6.10 14.31 11.36
CA PRO A 54 -6.54 12.93 11.52
C PRO A 54 -6.00 12.08 10.35
N PRO A 55 -5.56 10.83 10.60
CA PRO A 55 -5.22 9.92 9.51
C PRO A 55 -6.35 9.96 8.49
N ILE A 56 -6.01 9.98 7.21
CA ILE A 56 -7.01 9.75 6.16
C ILE A 56 -7.62 8.39 6.49
N GLU A 57 -8.85 8.39 7.01
CA GLU A 57 -9.57 7.17 7.34
C GLU A 57 -9.66 6.34 6.06
N ARG A 58 -9.24 5.07 6.15
CA ARG A 58 -9.47 4.11 5.06
C ARG A 58 -10.97 4.16 4.77
N ALA A 59 -11.35 4.62 3.58
CA ALA A 59 -12.70 4.40 3.11
C ALA A 59 -12.92 2.90 3.21
N GLU A 60 -13.92 2.47 3.99
CA GLU A 60 -14.25 1.07 4.18
C GLU A 60 -14.34 0.44 2.79
N GLU A 61 -13.35 -0.40 2.46
CA GLU A 61 -13.44 -1.20 1.26
C GLU A 61 -14.64 -2.09 1.51
N GLN A 62 -15.63 -2.06 0.61
CA GLN A 62 -16.78 -2.95 0.71
C GLN A 62 -16.25 -4.38 0.63
N GLU A 63 -16.04 -4.99 1.79
CA GLU A 63 -15.72 -6.40 1.91
C GLU A 63 -16.82 -7.15 1.17
N ASN A 64 -16.43 -7.89 0.14
CA ASN A 64 -17.35 -8.84 -0.49
C ASN A 64 -17.71 -9.86 0.58
N VAL A 65 -18.91 -9.73 1.15
CA VAL A 65 -19.45 -10.71 2.09
C VAL A 65 -19.50 -12.05 1.38
N ILE A 66 -18.57 -12.94 1.72
CA ILE A 66 -18.63 -14.33 1.29
C ILE A 66 -19.69 -14.98 2.17
N GLU A 67 -20.88 -15.19 1.62
CA GLU A 67 -21.89 -16.03 2.27
C GLU A 67 -21.36 -17.46 2.34
N ILE A 68 -20.79 -17.83 3.47
CA ILE A 68 -20.42 -19.21 3.77
C ILE A 68 -21.72 -19.95 4.08
N TYR A 69 -22.26 -20.65 3.09
CA TYR A 69 -23.38 -21.59 3.27
C TYR A 69 -22.90 -22.79 4.10
N SER A 70 -22.83 -22.60 5.42
CA SER A 70 -22.53 -23.68 6.36
C SER A 70 -23.78 -24.55 6.50
N ARG A 71 -23.81 -25.69 5.80
CA ARG A 71 -24.67 -26.82 6.18
C ARG A 71 -24.22 -27.29 7.55
N ASP A 72 -25.17 -27.56 8.46
CA ASP A 72 -24.99 -28.03 9.86
C ASP A 72 -23.78 -28.96 10.06
N ALA A 73 -22.58 -28.38 10.12
CA ALA A 73 -21.34 -29.09 10.30
C ALA A 73 -20.99 -28.97 11.79
N PRO A 74 -20.64 -30.07 12.47
CA PRO A 74 -20.24 -30.02 13.86
C PRO A 74 -19.01 -29.11 14.00
N LEU A 75 -19.14 -28.06 14.81
CA LEU A 75 -18.05 -27.14 15.14
C LEU A 75 -17.01 -27.90 15.99
N LEU A 76 -15.96 -28.40 15.34
CA LEU A 76 -14.80 -28.96 16.01
C LEU A 76 -13.86 -27.83 16.41
N ILE A 77 -13.71 -27.62 17.72
CA ILE A 77 -12.72 -26.71 18.28
C ILE A 77 -11.41 -27.48 18.39
N SER A 78 -10.44 -27.15 17.53
CA SER A 78 -9.08 -27.67 17.62
C SER A 78 -8.22 -26.74 18.47
N PRO A 79 -7.53 -27.23 19.51
CA PRO A 79 -6.58 -26.41 20.26
C PRO A 79 -5.40 -26.01 19.36
N LEU A 80 -4.96 -24.76 19.48
CA LEU A 80 -3.76 -24.27 18.79
C LEU A 80 -2.53 -24.69 19.58
N GLU A 81 -1.60 -25.38 18.92
CA GLU A 81 -0.29 -25.72 19.48
C GLU A 81 0.78 -24.76 18.95
N PRO A 82 1.72 -24.29 19.79
CA PRO A 82 2.82 -23.46 19.34
C PRO A 82 3.70 -24.20 18.31
N ILE A 83 4.14 -23.51 17.27
CA ILE A 83 5.09 -24.06 16.28
C ILE A 83 6.53 -23.72 16.73
N PRO A 84 7.35 -24.70 17.16
CA PRO A 84 8.64 -24.42 17.80
C PRO A 84 9.83 -24.37 16.82
N ASP A 85 9.61 -24.63 15.53
CA ASP A 85 10.68 -24.85 14.52
C ASP A 85 11.30 -23.57 13.95
N GLY A 86 10.83 -22.40 14.39
CA GLY A 86 11.27 -21.11 13.87
C GLY A 86 10.69 -20.77 12.50
N THR A 87 9.49 -21.30 12.19
CA THR A 87 8.64 -20.96 11.04
C THR A 87 8.78 -19.47 10.66
N PRO A 88 9.09 -19.16 9.39
CA PRO A 88 9.18 -17.78 8.94
C PRO A 88 7.85 -17.04 9.14
N ILE A 89 7.92 -15.87 9.76
CA ILE A 89 6.81 -14.93 9.88
C ILE A 89 7.05 -13.78 8.92
N ILE A 90 6.09 -13.51 8.05
CA ILE A 90 6.21 -12.48 7.01
C ILE A 90 5.10 -11.47 7.21
N ALA A 91 5.43 -10.21 7.45
CA ALA A 91 4.47 -9.13 7.56
C ALA A 91 4.56 -8.21 6.35
N VAL A 92 3.41 -7.77 5.84
CA VAL A 92 3.28 -6.81 4.74
C VAL A 92 2.48 -5.62 5.25
N ASP A 93 2.96 -4.42 4.93
CA ASP A 93 2.24 -3.17 5.22
C ASP A 93 2.53 -2.15 4.11
N ALA A 94 1.58 -1.26 3.85
CA ALA A 94 1.74 -0.13 2.96
C ALA A 94 1.19 1.15 3.59
N SER A 95 1.84 2.26 3.28
CA SER A 95 1.45 3.57 3.79
C SER A 95 1.52 4.60 2.68
N SER A 96 0.66 5.61 2.78
CA SER A 96 0.68 6.77 1.91
C SER A 96 0.79 8.05 2.71
N ILE A 97 1.40 9.08 2.12
CA ILE A 97 1.46 10.42 2.69
C ILE A 97 1.06 11.44 1.63
N LYS A 98 0.32 12.48 2.02
CA LYS A 98 0.15 13.68 1.21
C LYS A 98 1.38 14.57 1.42
N ILE A 99 2.05 14.92 0.32
CA ILE A 99 3.26 15.75 0.33
C ILE A 99 2.89 17.23 0.24
N GLY A 100 1.87 17.55 -0.56
CA GLY A 100 1.45 18.93 -0.77
C GLY A 100 0.44 19.06 -1.90
N GLU A 101 0.15 20.29 -2.24
CA GLU A 101 -0.77 20.67 -3.29
C GLU A 101 -0.08 21.51 -4.35
N THR A 102 -0.60 21.43 -5.55
CA THR A 102 -0.27 22.25 -6.69
C THR A 102 -1.55 22.87 -7.22
N GLU A 103 -1.43 23.86 -8.10
CA GLU A 103 -2.59 24.46 -8.75
C GLU A 103 -3.47 23.46 -9.53
N SER A 104 -2.90 22.33 -9.97
CA SER A 104 -3.63 21.32 -10.77
C SER A 104 -4.02 20.06 -9.99
N GLY A 105 -3.66 19.94 -8.71
CA GLY A 105 -3.95 18.73 -7.93
C GLY A 105 -2.99 18.49 -6.77
N ILE A 106 -2.99 17.28 -6.21
CA ILE A 106 -2.18 16.93 -5.03
C ILE A 106 -0.95 16.12 -5.40
N ILE A 107 0.11 16.25 -4.61
CA ILE A 107 1.26 15.35 -4.64
C ILE A 107 1.18 14.45 -3.42
N CYS A 108 1.23 13.14 -3.64
CA CYS A 108 1.33 12.15 -2.57
C CYS A 108 2.48 11.19 -2.84
N ALA A 109 2.86 10.40 -1.84
CA ALA A 109 3.78 9.30 -2.01
C ALA A 109 3.25 8.04 -1.31
N VAL A 110 3.41 6.91 -1.98
CA VAL A 110 3.03 5.60 -1.47
C VAL A 110 4.28 4.76 -1.27
N ARG A 111 4.37 4.02 -0.17
CA ARG A 111 5.47 3.08 0.09
C ARG A 111 4.91 1.77 0.64
N GLY A 112 5.56 0.67 0.28
CA GLY A 112 5.29 -0.66 0.82
C GLY A 112 6.49 -1.18 1.61
N ALA A 113 6.23 -2.07 2.55
CA ALA A 113 7.25 -2.78 3.31
C ALA A 113 6.88 -4.26 3.42
N VAL A 114 7.91 -5.11 3.35
CA VAL A 114 7.81 -6.52 3.71
C VAL A 114 8.87 -6.79 4.77
N VAL A 115 8.48 -7.47 5.84
CA VAL A 115 9.38 -7.85 6.93
C VAL A 115 9.32 -9.36 7.12
N TRP A 116 10.47 -10.01 7.11
CA TRP A 116 10.64 -11.42 7.41
C TRP A 116 11.27 -11.56 8.79
N SER A 117 10.73 -12.45 9.62
CA SER A 117 11.29 -12.89 10.89
C SER A 117 11.48 -14.41 10.83
N GLU A 118 12.72 -14.86 10.87
CA GLU A 118 13.06 -16.29 10.89
C GLU A 118 14.14 -16.52 11.94
N ARG A 119 13.91 -17.45 12.87
CA ARG A 119 14.88 -17.80 13.94
C ARG A 119 15.46 -16.57 14.66
N ARG A 120 14.60 -15.59 15.00
CA ARG A 120 14.95 -14.32 15.66
C ARG A 120 15.83 -13.38 14.82
N ARG A 121 15.93 -13.59 13.52
CA ARG A 121 16.60 -12.69 12.58
C ARG A 121 15.56 -11.98 11.73
N TYR A 122 15.73 -10.68 11.60
CA TYR A 122 14.83 -9.83 10.80
C TYR A 122 15.48 -9.45 9.48
N ARG A 123 14.71 -9.47 8.41
CA ARG A 123 15.05 -8.88 7.11
C ARG A 123 13.87 -8.04 6.65
N TYR A 124 14.14 -7.01 5.86
CA TYR A 124 13.07 -6.19 5.32
C TYR A 124 13.36 -5.76 3.89
N LEU A 125 12.28 -5.55 3.13
CA LEU A 125 12.26 -4.97 1.81
C LEU A 125 11.39 -3.72 1.86
N ARG A 126 11.89 -2.61 1.33
CA ARG A 126 11.13 -1.37 1.15
C ARG A 126 10.89 -1.14 -0.32
N LEU A 127 9.64 -0.86 -0.66
CA LEU A 127 9.16 -0.55 -1.99
C LEU A 127 8.77 0.93 -2.05
N GLY A 128 9.40 1.67 -2.95
CA GLY A 128 9.19 3.12 -3.08
C GLY A 128 10.14 3.96 -2.22
N PRO A 129 9.75 5.20 -1.86
CA PRO A 129 8.44 5.80 -2.11
C PRO A 129 8.17 5.99 -3.61
N PHE A 130 6.93 5.78 -4.02
CA PHE A 130 6.43 6.10 -5.35
C PHE A 130 5.65 7.40 -5.26
N PRO A 131 6.23 8.53 -5.71
CA PRO A 131 5.52 9.80 -5.75
C PRO A 131 4.48 9.80 -6.88
N PHE A 132 3.34 10.42 -6.64
CA PHE A 132 2.28 10.61 -7.62
C PHE A 132 1.80 12.05 -7.58
N HIS A 133 1.65 12.65 -8.75
CA HIS A 133 0.89 13.88 -8.92
C HIS A 133 -0.51 13.50 -9.37
N ILE A 134 -1.50 13.63 -8.50
CA ILE A 134 -2.89 13.29 -8.80
C ILE A 134 -3.58 14.57 -9.27
N THR A 135 -4.01 14.60 -10.53
CA THR A 135 -4.72 15.72 -11.14
C THR A 135 -6.01 15.24 -11.79
N GLU A 136 -6.88 16.18 -12.21
CA GLU A 136 -8.06 15.81 -12.98
C GLU A 136 -7.70 15.29 -14.38
N GLU A 137 -6.58 15.70 -14.96
CA GLU A 137 -6.13 15.26 -16.29
C GLU A 137 -5.72 13.78 -16.31
N ASN A 138 -4.98 13.33 -15.29
CA ASN A 138 -4.43 11.95 -15.24
C ASN A 138 -5.28 10.97 -14.42
N LYS A 139 -6.34 11.46 -13.77
CA LYS A 139 -7.33 10.68 -13.03
C LYS A 139 -7.76 9.37 -13.72
N ARG A 140 -8.06 9.44 -15.02
CA ARG A 140 -8.53 8.26 -15.78
C ARG A 140 -7.46 7.19 -15.89
N ASP A 141 -6.21 7.59 -16.11
CA ASP A 141 -5.08 6.65 -16.23
C ASP A 141 -4.78 5.98 -14.89
N ILE A 142 -4.91 6.74 -13.79
CA ILE A 142 -4.79 6.21 -12.44
C ILE A 142 -5.90 5.18 -12.16
N LEU A 143 -7.17 5.51 -12.45
CA LEU A 143 -8.29 4.59 -12.24
C LEU A 143 -8.19 3.32 -13.11
N ASN A 144 -7.74 3.46 -14.36
CA ASN A 144 -7.49 2.33 -15.24
C ASN A 144 -6.40 1.38 -14.69
N LEU A 145 -5.38 1.92 -14.02
CA LEU A 145 -4.36 1.11 -13.34
C LEU A 145 -4.94 0.35 -12.13
N LEU A 146 -5.80 1.02 -11.36
CA LEU A 146 -6.44 0.45 -10.17
C LEU A 146 -7.45 -0.66 -10.51
N GLY A 147 -7.86 -0.77 -11.78
CA GLY A 147 -8.80 -1.81 -12.25
C GLY A 147 -10.25 -1.52 -11.88
N ASP A 148 -10.55 -0.31 -11.44
CA ASP A 148 -11.87 0.06 -10.91
C ASP A 148 -12.81 0.57 -12.01
N SER A 149 -13.93 -0.14 -12.17
CA SER A 149 -15.17 0.36 -12.80
C SER A 149 -16.17 0.90 -11.76
N LEU A 150 -15.78 1.02 -10.49
CA LEU A 150 -16.67 1.36 -9.38
C LEU A 150 -17.10 2.85 -9.44
N PRO A 151 -18.39 3.18 -9.27
CA PRO A 151 -18.84 4.57 -9.21
C PRO A 151 -18.25 5.26 -7.98
N LEU A 152 -17.25 6.10 -8.22
CA LEU A 152 -16.69 7.01 -7.24
C LEU A 152 -17.83 7.86 -6.65
N LEU A 153 -18.04 7.78 -5.34
CA LEU A 153 -19.04 8.55 -4.61
C LEU A 153 -18.50 9.98 -4.43
N PHE A 154 -18.48 10.75 -5.53
CA PHE A 154 -17.88 12.07 -5.56
C PHE A 154 -18.74 13.10 -4.81
N GLY A 155 -18.28 13.52 -3.62
CA GLY A 155 -18.80 14.71 -2.94
C GLY A 155 -18.04 16.01 -3.29
N SER A 156 -16.73 15.91 -3.55
CA SER A 156 -15.85 17.04 -3.94
C SER A 156 -14.54 16.55 -4.61
N ASN A 157 -13.83 17.41 -5.36
CA ASN A 157 -12.56 17.05 -6.02
C ASN A 157 -11.46 16.67 -5.01
N LEU A 158 -11.42 17.30 -3.84
CA LEU A 158 -10.41 16.99 -2.81
C LEU A 158 -10.67 15.62 -2.18
N SER A 159 -11.93 15.30 -1.85
CA SER A 159 -12.32 13.97 -1.35
C SER A 159 -11.92 12.88 -2.33
N PHE A 160 -12.07 13.14 -3.62
CA PHE A 160 -11.68 12.22 -4.67
C PHE A 160 -10.17 11.97 -4.75
N MET A 161 -9.36 13.02 -4.66
CA MET A 161 -7.90 12.88 -4.72
C MET A 161 -7.35 12.12 -3.51
N ILE A 162 -7.95 12.33 -2.34
CA ILE A 162 -7.67 11.56 -1.11
C ILE A 162 -8.03 10.08 -1.31
N GLU A 163 -9.18 9.79 -1.92
CA GLU A 163 -9.60 8.42 -2.23
C GLU A 163 -8.63 7.73 -3.20
N ILE A 164 -8.17 8.42 -4.26
CA ILE A 164 -7.12 7.89 -5.14
C ILE A 164 -5.87 7.53 -4.36
N GLN A 165 -5.40 8.41 -3.47
CA GLN A 165 -4.20 8.16 -2.68
C GLN A 165 -4.35 6.86 -1.87
N MET A 166 -5.50 6.66 -1.24
CA MET A 166 -5.79 5.44 -0.46
C MET A 166 -5.83 4.20 -1.36
N ARG A 167 -6.47 4.28 -2.52
CA ARG A 167 -6.53 3.17 -3.48
C ARG A 167 -5.14 2.82 -4.03
N LEU A 168 -4.30 3.81 -4.36
CA LEU A 168 -2.90 3.56 -4.76
C LEU A 168 -2.12 2.82 -3.66
N CYS A 169 -2.37 3.17 -2.40
CA CYS A 169 -1.79 2.48 -1.23
C CYS A 169 -2.26 1.03 -1.14
N GLY A 170 -3.58 0.79 -1.13
CA GLY A 170 -4.15 -0.54 -1.03
C GLY A 170 -3.82 -1.43 -2.24
N THR A 171 -3.74 -0.86 -3.44
CA THR A 171 -3.31 -1.59 -4.65
C THR A 171 -1.85 -2.03 -4.55
N LEU A 172 -0.95 -1.18 -4.06
CA LEU A 172 0.43 -1.60 -3.81
C LEU A 172 0.48 -2.71 -2.76
N GLU A 173 -0.25 -2.56 -1.66
CA GLU A 173 -0.32 -3.53 -0.58
C GLU A 173 -0.78 -4.91 -1.06
N ARG A 174 -1.95 -4.97 -1.71
CA ARG A 174 -2.54 -6.21 -2.25
C ARG A 174 -1.63 -6.88 -3.27
N TRP A 175 -0.93 -6.10 -4.09
CA TRP A 175 0.03 -6.66 -5.01
C TRP A 175 1.20 -7.32 -4.28
N ILE A 176 1.76 -6.65 -3.26
CA ILE A 176 2.83 -7.24 -2.43
C ILE A 176 2.33 -8.52 -1.76
N GLN A 177 1.14 -8.48 -1.15
CA GLN A 177 0.51 -9.63 -0.51
C GLN A 177 0.35 -10.79 -1.50
N SER A 178 -0.12 -10.52 -2.72
CA SER A 178 -0.31 -11.52 -3.77
C SER A 178 1.02 -12.16 -4.18
N VAL A 179 2.06 -11.36 -4.38
CA VAL A 179 3.38 -11.90 -4.75
C VAL A 179 4.01 -12.70 -3.61
N ILE A 180 3.89 -12.24 -2.36
CA ILE A 180 4.38 -12.99 -1.20
C ILE A 180 3.63 -14.31 -1.06
N ALA A 181 2.29 -14.29 -1.10
CA ALA A 181 1.47 -15.51 -1.01
C ALA A 181 1.80 -16.52 -2.12
N ALA A 182 2.13 -16.06 -3.32
CA ALA A 182 2.52 -16.93 -4.43
C ALA A 182 3.98 -17.44 -4.35
N SER A 183 4.84 -16.82 -3.55
CA SER A 183 6.29 -17.08 -3.56
C SER A 183 6.83 -17.79 -2.32
N VAL A 184 6.01 -17.97 -1.28
CA VAL A 184 6.44 -18.56 0.00
C VAL A 184 5.60 -19.80 0.34
N SER A 185 6.25 -20.81 0.91
CA SER A 185 5.61 -21.99 1.50
C SER A 185 6.04 -22.12 2.97
N ASP A 186 5.30 -22.93 3.74
CA ASP A 186 5.68 -23.31 5.11
C ASP A 186 5.98 -22.10 6.02
N SER A 187 5.22 -21.02 5.84
CA SER A 187 5.41 -19.72 6.48
C SER A 187 4.08 -19.17 6.99
N ILE A 188 4.13 -18.30 8.00
CA ILE A 188 2.97 -17.54 8.46
C ILE A 188 3.04 -16.16 7.83
N ILE A 189 1.99 -15.75 7.12
CA ILE A 189 1.86 -14.41 6.56
C ILE A 189 0.90 -13.61 7.45
N LEU A 190 1.34 -12.43 7.88
CA LEU A 190 0.56 -11.45 8.62
C LEU A 190 0.13 -10.35 7.65
N TRP A 191 -1.19 -10.19 7.50
CA TRP A 191 -1.80 -9.10 6.76
C TRP A 191 -2.30 -8.07 7.77
N ASP A 192 -1.91 -6.81 7.61
CA ASP A 192 -2.36 -5.73 8.48
C ASP A 192 -3.64 -5.09 7.91
N GLY A 193 -4.71 -5.09 8.70
CA GLY A 193 -6.00 -4.52 8.33
C GLY A 193 -7.07 -5.51 7.85
N THR A 194 -8.31 -5.05 8.02
CA THR A 194 -9.57 -5.56 7.48
C THR A 194 -10.13 -4.48 6.57
#